data_AF-A0A820Z5U0-F1
#
_entry.id   AF-A0A820Z5U0-F1
#
_cell.length_a   1.000
_cell.length_b   1.000
_cell.length_c   1.000
_cell.angle_alpha   90.00
_cell.angle_beta   90.00
_cell.angle_gamma   90.00
#
_symmetry.space_group_name_H-M   'P 1'
#
loop_
_entity.id
_entity.type
_entity.pdbx_description
1 polymer ?
#
loop_
_entity_poly.entity_id
_entity_poly.type
_entity_poly.pdbx_seq_one_letter_code
_entity_poly.pdbx_strand_id
1 'polypeptide(L)'
;MDSGRTPVFAGDLKLATENAINESGFLGTRRGLGNIRWYEYTFLILGILAALITDGLTIARLISLGSLDDPDFAYGILILVHSIFLLLFLITGIFYQRITDIVAFFVSAVMLTVYVIAHYFARRNGPNDSNTNQGKIRLVRLIFTIVFNVCFIPLAIIVIKDYQRDEFSKRLFGAFPTARLPLKIYSIFDCVARVSTMLSISSLLLNLYNFTGYETVDRVLLIIGIPLTLLWLGMGIGMARLENYILVCIFYLLSLFQLGFLGYSLYT
;
A
#
# COMPACT_ATOMS: atom_id res chain seq x y z
N MET A 1 44.58 -15.09 -22.38
CA MET A 1 44.99 -13.72 -22.76
C MET A 1 43.94 -12.78 -22.20
N ASP A 2 44.22 -12.27 -21.00
CA ASP A 2 43.35 -11.38 -20.23
C ASP A 2 43.31 -10.00 -20.88
N SER A 3 42.12 -9.59 -21.33
CA SER A 3 41.85 -8.23 -21.76
C SER A 3 41.84 -7.31 -20.53
N GLY A 4 42.73 -6.32 -20.54
CA GLY A 4 42.97 -5.38 -19.44
C GLY A 4 41.72 -4.69 -18.92
N ARG A 5 41.27 -5.11 -17.73
CA ARG A 5 40.38 -4.31 -16.90
C ARG A 5 41.23 -3.29 -16.17
N THR A 6 41.16 -2.04 -16.60
CA THR A 6 41.64 -0.91 -15.80
C THR A 6 40.94 -0.96 -14.43
N PRO A 7 41.67 -0.88 -13.30
CA PRO A 7 41.07 -0.85 -11.99
C PRO A 7 40.20 0.40 -11.87
N VAL A 8 38.90 0.20 -11.64
CA VAL A 8 37.97 1.29 -11.33
C VAL A 8 38.37 1.84 -9.96
N PHE A 9 38.89 3.07 -9.94
CA PHE A 9 39.34 3.70 -8.71
C PHE A 9 38.15 4.17 -7.87
N ALA A 10 38.29 4.10 -6.53
CA ALA A 10 37.28 4.55 -5.58
C ALA A 10 36.88 6.04 -5.75
N GLY A 11 37.72 6.86 -6.40
CA GLY A 11 37.43 8.25 -6.75
C GLY A 11 36.39 8.42 -7.86
N ASP A 12 36.43 7.57 -8.89
CA ASP A 12 35.43 7.57 -9.96
C ASP A 12 34.09 7.02 -9.45
N LEU A 13 34.15 6.11 -8.47
CA LEU A 13 32.98 5.65 -7.75
C LEU A 13 32.35 6.79 -6.93
N LYS A 14 33.15 7.61 -6.24
CA LYS A 14 32.63 8.76 -5.50
C LYS A 14 31.93 9.79 -6.39
N LEU A 15 32.48 10.09 -7.57
CA LEU A 15 31.87 11.04 -8.52
C LEU A 15 30.58 10.53 -9.16
N ALA A 16 30.50 9.23 -9.50
CA ALA A 16 29.26 8.62 -9.97
C ALA A 16 28.22 8.52 -8.86
N THR A 17 28.66 8.29 -7.62
CA THR A 17 27.77 8.24 -6.45
C THR A 17 27.30 9.64 -6.06
N GLU A 18 28.14 10.68 -6.11
CA GLU A 18 27.75 12.09 -5.85
C GLU A 18 26.70 12.58 -6.83
N ASN A 19 26.86 12.28 -8.12
CA ASN A 19 25.87 12.66 -9.14
C ASN A 19 24.57 11.85 -9.03
N ALA A 20 24.62 10.60 -8.58
CA ALA A 20 23.43 9.80 -8.28
C ALA A 20 22.75 10.19 -6.94
N ILE A 21 23.54 10.66 -5.97
CA ILE A 21 23.06 11.13 -4.65
C ILE A 21 22.35 12.48 -4.79
N ASN A 22 22.81 13.37 -5.67
CA ASN A 22 22.21 14.68 -5.89
C ASN A 22 20.78 14.64 -6.46
N GLU A 23 20.31 13.50 -7.00
CA GLU A 23 18.92 13.28 -7.40
C GLU A 23 18.08 12.46 -6.39
N SER A 24 18.70 12.01 -5.30
CA SER A 24 18.02 11.21 -4.27
C SER A 24 17.46 12.09 -3.16
N GLY A 25 16.26 12.63 -3.40
CA GLY A 25 15.43 13.14 -2.32
C GLY A 25 15.12 12.04 -1.29
N PHE A 26 14.51 12.40 -0.16
CA PHE A 26 14.12 11.52 0.96
C PHE A 26 13.40 10.20 0.56
N LEU A 27 12.91 10.10 -0.68
CA LEU A 27 12.19 8.97 -1.28
C LEU A 27 13.02 8.11 -2.28
N GLY A 28 14.30 8.41 -2.50
CA GLY A 28 15.17 7.70 -3.46
C GLY A 28 15.27 8.39 -4.82
N THR A 29 16.07 7.81 -5.73
CA THR A 29 16.25 8.32 -7.09
C THR A 29 14.93 8.22 -7.88
N ARG A 30 14.44 9.36 -8.35
CA ARG A 30 13.17 9.44 -9.09
C ARG A 30 13.44 9.28 -10.58
N ARG A 31 12.72 8.38 -11.26
CA ARG A 31 12.83 8.25 -12.72
C ARG A 31 12.21 9.47 -13.41
N GLY A 32 12.90 10.02 -14.40
CA GLY A 32 12.33 11.03 -15.29
C GLY A 32 11.11 10.48 -16.06
N LEU A 33 10.06 11.28 -16.20
CA LEU A 33 8.79 10.92 -16.88
C LEU A 33 9.00 10.39 -18.32
N GLY A 34 10.05 10.83 -19.01
CA GLY A 34 10.35 10.41 -20.38
C GLY A 34 10.88 8.98 -20.53
N ASN A 35 11.24 8.31 -19.42
CA ASN A 35 11.75 6.94 -19.46
C ASN A 35 10.66 5.89 -19.09
N ILE A 36 9.42 6.31 -18.81
CA ILE A 36 8.34 5.38 -18.46
C ILE A 36 7.90 4.61 -19.72
N ARG A 37 7.81 3.28 -19.63
CA ARG A 37 7.40 2.41 -20.75
C ARG A 37 5.90 2.48 -20.97
N TRP A 38 5.44 2.20 -22.19
CA TRP A 38 4.02 2.35 -22.56
C TRP A 38 3.06 1.53 -21.69
N TYR A 39 3.43 0.32 -21.29
CA TYR A 39 2.59 -0.53 -20.44
C TYR A 39 2.57 -0.06 -18.98
N GLU A 40 3.63 0.61 -18.49
CA GLU A 40 3.64 1.28 -17.18
C GLU A 40 2.68 2.48 -17.19
N TYR A 41 2.64 3.23 -18.31
CA TYR A 41 1.65 4.29 -18.52
C TYR A 41 0.22 3.74 -18.52
N THR A 42 -0.05 2.65 -19.24
CA THR A 42 -1.37 2.01 -19.23
C THR A 42 -1.75 1.56 -17.83
N PHE A 43 -0.82 0.97 -17.08
CA PHE A 43 -1.05 0.55 -15.69
C PHE A 43 -1.35 1.74 -14.77
N LEU A 44 -0.58 2.84 -14.89
CA LEU A 44 -0.78 4.07 -14.12
C LEU A 44 -2.14 4.70 -14.41
N ILE A 45 -2.47 4.91 -15.69
CA ILE A 45 -3.72 5.56 -16.11
C ILE A 45 -4.93 4.72 -15.68
N LEU A 46 -4.87 3.40 -15.90
CA LEU A 46 -5.95 2.50 -15.53
C LEU A 46 -6.13 2.45 -14.00
N GLY A 47 -5.03 2.45 -13.25
CA GLY A 47 -5.03 2.48 -11.79
C GLY A 47 -5.63 3.77 -11.23
N ILE A 48 -5.24 4.92 -11.76
CA ILE A 48 -5.82 6.23 -11.38
C ILE A 48 -7.31 6.28 -11.73
N LEU A 49 -7.69 5.82 -12.92
CA LEU A 49 -9.10 5.81 -13.33
C LEU A 49 -9.95 4.90 -12.43
N ALA A 50 -9.45 3.71 -12.09
CA ALA A 50 -10.16 2.79 -11.20
C ALA A 50 -10.33 3.36 -9.79
N ALA A 51 -9.30 4.02 -9.25
CA ALA A 51 -9.38 4.70 -7.96
C ALA A 51 -10.39 5.85 -8.00
N LEU A 52 -10.34 6.71 -9.03
CA LEU A 52 -11.29 7.83 -9.18
C LEU A 52 -12.74 7.36 -9.31
N ILE A 53 -13.01 6.29 -10.06
CA ILE A 53 -14.35 5.71 -10.16
C ILE A 53 -14.80 5.16 -8.80
N THR A 54 -13.93 4.44 -8.11
CA THR A 54 -14.23 3.87 -6.78
C THR A 54 -14.51 4.97 -5.76
N ASP A 55 -13.68 6.01 -5.74
CA ASP A 55 -13.82 7.16 -4.85
C ASP A 55 -15.07 7.96 -5.17
N GLY A 56 -15.32 8.25 -6.46
CA GLY A 56 -16.52 8.97 -6.90
C GLY A 56 -17.81 8.25 -6.52
N LEU A 57 -17.89 6.93 -6.73
CA LEU A 57 -19.04 6.12 -6.31
C LEU A 57 -19.20 6.08 -4.79
N THR A 58 -18.09 6.08 -4.05
CA THR A 58 -18.09 6.05 -2.59
C THR A 58 -18.50 7.39 -2.00
N ILE A 59 -18.02 8.52 -2.56
CA ILE A 59 -18.44 9.87 -2.18
C ILE A 59 -19.93 10.08 -2.50
N ALA A 60 -20.38 9.68 -3.69
CA ALA A 60 -21.80 9.75 -4.04
C ALA A 60 -22.67 8.97 -3.04
N ARG A 61 -22.19 7.81 -2.57
CA ARG A 61 -22.86 7.03 -1.53
C ARG A 61 -22.85 7.75 -0.18
N LEU A 62 -21.71 8.31 0.24
CA LEU A 62 -21.58 9.03 1.51
C LEU A 62 -22.51 10.24 1.57
N ILE A 63 -22.62 11.01 0.49
CA ILE A 63 -23.54 12.17 0.39
C ILE A 63 -25.00 11.71 0.48
N SER A 64 -25.34 10.55 -0.12
CA SER A 64 -26.70 10.01 -0.08
C SER A 64 -27.15 9.49 1.29
N LEU A 65 -26.20 9.28 2.21
CA LEU A 65 -26.49 8.64 3.48
C LEU A 65 -27.11 9.58 4.51
N GLY A 66 -26.78 10.87 4.48
CA GLY A 66 -27.43 11.92 5.30
C GLY A 66 -27.22 11.83 6.83
N SER A 67 -27.03 10.64 7.39
CA SER A 67 -26.82 10.37 8.81
C SER A 67 -25.38 9.88 9.05
N LEU A 68 -24.74 10.40 10.10
CA LEU A 68 -23.42 9.96 10.54
C LEU A 68 -23.45 8.62 11.30
N ASP A 69 -24.62 8.22 11.77
CA ASP A 69 -24.80 7.01 12.60
C ASP A 69 -24.95 5.73 11.76
N ASP A 70 -25.06 5.81 10.43
CA ASP A 70 -25.22 4.63 9.59
C ASP A 70 -23.90 3.85 9.40
N PRO A 71 -23.90 2.50 9.49
CA PRO A 71 -22.69 1.67 9.36
C PRO A 71 -22.01 1.79 8.01
N ASP A 72 -22.83 2.01 7.00
CA ASP A 72 -22.44 2.30 5.64
C ASP A 72 -21.50 3.53 5.53
N PHE A 73 -21.58 4.50 6.46
CA PHE A 73 -20.73 5.70 6.45
C PHE A 73 -19.28 5.35 6.75
N ALA A 74 -19.03 4.59 7.83
CA ALA A 74 -17.69 4.18 8.20
C ALA A 74 -17.06 3.24 7.18
N TYR A 75 -17.83 2.32 6.61
CA TYR A 75 -17.36 1.50 5.49
C TYR A 75 -16.99 2.33 4.27
N GLY A 76 -17.75 3.39 3.97
CA GLY A 76 -17.42 4.33 2.91
C GLY A 76 -16.09 5.03 3.16
N ILE A 77 -15.85 5.52 4.39
CA ILE A 77 -14.56 6.12 4.78
C ILE A 77 -13.42 5.10 4.67
N LEU A 78 -13.62 3.88 5.15
CA LEU A 78 -12.62 2.81 5.06
C LEU A 78 -12.20 2.56 3.61
N ILE A 79 -13.17 2.41 2.70
CA ILE A 79 -12.92 2.23 1.27
C ILE A 79 -12.14 3.41 0.69
N LEU A 80 -12.50 4.64 1.05
CA LEU A 80 -11.85 5.87 0.57
C LEU A 80 -10.40 5.96 1.03
N VAL A 81 -10.14 5.71 2.31
CA VAL A 81 -8.76 5.67 2.85
C VAL A 81 -7.94 4.59 2.17
N HIS A 82 -8.52 3.41 1.97
CA HIS A 82 -7.84 2.28 1.31
C HIS A 82 -7.52 2.58 -0.17
N SER A 83 -8.39 3.30 -0.85
CA SER A 83 -8.20 3.79 -2.23
C SER A 83 -7.07 4.82 -2.34
N ILE A 84 -6.96 5.74 -1.38
CA ILE A 84 -5.84 6.70 -1.31
C ILE A 84 -4.50 5.95 -1.18
N PHE A 85 -4.41 4.97 -0.28
CA PHE A 85 -3.20 4.16 -0.13
C PHE A 85 -2.84 3.38 -1.40
N LEU A 86 -3.84 2.86 -2.12
CA LEU A 86 -3.63 2.23 -3.42
C LEU A 86 -3.02 3.20 -4.44
N LEU A 87 -3.53 4.43 -4.53
CA LEU A 87 -2.96 5.46 -5.40
C LEU A 87 -1.52 5.79 -5.02
N LEU A 88 -1.23 5.91 -3.73
CA LEU A 88 0.12 6.17 -3.25
C LEU A 88 1.07 5.03 -3.65
N PHE A 89 0.71 3.77 -3.44
CA PHE A 89 1.53 2.62 -3.83
C PHE A 89 1.71 2.50 -5.35
N LEU A 90 0.66 2.80 -6.12
CA LEU A 90 0.74 2.82 -7.58
C LEU A 90 1.75 3.86 -8.07
N ILE A 91 1.62 5.10 -7.58
CA ILE A 91 2.49 6.21 -7.95
C ILE A 91 3.92 5.91 -7.50
N THR A 92 4.15 5.56 -6.23
CA THR A 92 5.51 5.30 -5.75
C THR A 92 6.14 4.08 -6.42
N GLY A 93 5.37 3.02 -6.67
CA GLY A 93 5.84 1.81 -7.34
C GLY A 93 6.36 2.08 -8.75
N ILE A 94 5.64 2.89 -9.54
CA ILE A 94 6.01 3.21 -10.92
C ILE A 94 7.14 4.24 -10.97
N PHE A 95 7.04 5.34 -10.22
CA PHE A 95 8.03 6.42 -10.28
C PHE A 95 9.40 6.07 -9.69
N TYR A 96 9.43 5.20 -8.67
CA TYR A 96 10.67 4.75 -8.01
C TYR A 96 11.10 3.34 -8.42
N GLN A 97 10.41 2.71 -9.38
CA GLN A 97 10.66 1.33 -9.83
C GLN A 97 10.75 0.30 -8.69
N ARG A 98 9.98 0.52 -7.61
CA ARG A 98 10.00 -0.33 -6.42
C ARG A 98 9.04 -1.49 -6.63
N ILE A 99 9.58 -2.67 -6.93
CA ILE A 99 8.82 -3.92 -7.05
C ILE A 99 7.94 -4.16 -5.82
N THR A 100 8.45 -3.82 -4.64
CA THR A 100 7.75 -3.99 -3.36
C THR A 100 6.52 -3.10 -3.23
N ASP A 101 6.56 -1.86 -3.70
CA ASP A 101 5.37 -1.00 -3.71
C ASP A 101 4.30 -1.53 -4.69
N ILE A 102 4.70 -2.14 -5.81
CA ILE A 102 3.76 -2.80 -6.75
C ILE A 102 3.13 -4.05 -6.11
N VAL A 103 3.90 -4.81 -5.33
CA VAL A 103 3.38 -5.94 -4.55
C VAL A 103 2.43 -5.46 -3.45
N ALA A 104 2.77 -4.37 -2.74
CA ALA A 104 1.89 -3.74 -1.77
C ALA A 104 0.57 -3.30 -2.42
N PHE A 105 0.62 -2.63 -3.58
CA PHE A 105 -0.55 -2.29 -4.38
C PHE A 105 -1.42 -3.52 -4.67
N PHE A 106 -0.82 -4.64 -5.10
CA PHE A 106 -1.55 -5.88 -5.36
C PHE A 106 -2.25 -6.43 -4.11
N VAL A 107 -1.55 -6.53 -2.98
CA VAL A 107 -2.12 -7.00 -1.71
C VAL A 107 -3.25 -6.08 -1.26
N SER A 108 -3.04 -4.77 -1.35
CA SER A 108 -4.05 -3.75 -1.04
C SER A 108 -5.28 -3.87 -1.94
N ALA A 109 -5.11 -4.17 -3.23
CA ALA A 109 -6.22 -4.32 -4.18
C ALA A 109 -7.06 -5.57 -3.86
N VAL A 110 -6.40 -6.67 -3.47
CA VAL A 110 -7.08 -7.87 -2.98
C VAL A 110 -7.88 -7.57 -1.71
N MET A 111 -7.26 -6.89 -0.73
CA MET A 111 -7.96 -6.48 0.50
C MET A 111 -9.17 -5.57 0.21
N LEU A 112 -9.03 -4.60 -0.69
CA LEU A 112 -10.14 -3.75 -1.12
C LEU A 112 -11.29 -4.58 -1.70
N THR A 113 -10.96 -5.56 -2.54
CA THR A 113 -11.95 -6.48 -3.11
C THR A 113 -12.71 -7.21 -2.02
N VAL A 114 -12.00 -7.76 -1.03
CA VAL A 114 -12.60 -8.45 0.12
C VAL A 114 -13.52 -7.51 0.90
N TYR A 115 -13.11 -6.27 1.17
CA TYR A 115 -13.95 -5.29 1.85
C TYR A 115 -15.22 -4.95 1.06
N VAL A 116 -15.12 -4.73 -0.24
CA VAL A 116 -16.29 -4.42 -1.10
C VAL A 116 -17.24 -5.61 -1.18
N ILE A 117 -16.73 -6.84 -1.23
CA ILE A 117 -17.51 -8.08 -1.18
C ILE A 117 -18.21 -8.22 0.17
N ALA A 118 -17.47 -8.10 1.28
CA ALA A 118 -18.01 -8.21 2.63
C ALA A 118 -19.13 -7.19 2.87
N HIS A 119 -18.91 -5.94 2.46
CA HIS A 119 -19.91 -4.88 2.53
C HIS A 119 -21.17 -5.19 1.70
N TYR A 120 -21.00 -5.78 0.51
CA TYR A 120 -22.15 -6.19 -0.33
C TYR A 120 -22.97 -7.29 0.34
N PHE A 121 -22.31 -8.31 0.91
CA PHE A 121 -22.99 -9.42 1.57
C PHE A 121 -23.63 -9.06 2.92
N ALA A 122 -22.96 -8.25 3.74
CA ALA A 122 -23.45 -7.84 5.05
C ALA A 122 -24.84 -7.19 4.98
N ARG A 123 -25.14 -6.47 3.89
CA ARG A 123 -26.43 -5.77 3.71
C ARG A 123 -27.43 -6.48 2.83
N ARG A 124 -27.02 -7.51 2.06
CA ARG A 124 -27.92 -8.32 1.22
C ARG A 124 -29.01 -9.04 2.02
N ASN A 125 -28.79 -9.29 3.31
CA ASN A 125 -29.74 -9.94 4.20
C ASN A 125 -30.79 -8.97 4.81
N GLY A 126 -30.77 -7.69 4.44
CA GLY A 126 -31.77 -6.70 4.86
C GLY A 126 -33.07 -6.82 4.04
N PRO A 127 -34.26 -6.91 4.66
CA PRO A 127 -35.51 -7.25 3.97
C PRO A 127 -36.08 -6.19 3.00
N ASN A 128 -35.44 -5.03 2.82
CA ASN A 128 -35.99 -3.90 2.03
C ASN A 128 -35.09 -3.35 0.91
N ASP A 129 -33.98 -4.01 0.55
CA ASP A 129 -32.91 -3.34 -0.23
C ASP A 129 -32.80 -3.73 -1.72
N SER A 130 -33.70 -4.57 -2.24
CA SER A 130 -33.59 -5.08 -3.62
C SER A 130 -34.05 -4.10 -4.71
N ASN A 131 -34.85 -3.08 -4.38
CA ASN A 131 -35.42 -2.13 -5.35
C ASN A 131 -34.97 -0.67 -5.17
N THR A 132 -34.14 -0.36 -4.18
CA THR A 132 -33.64 0.99 -3.92
C THR A 132 -32.46 1.32 -4.84
N ASN A 133 -32.38 2.58 -5.32
CA ASN A 133 -31.23 3.09 -6.09
C ASN A 133 -29.88 2.85 -5.40
N GLN A 134 -29.89 2.71 -4.08
CA GLN A 134 -28.73 2.41 -3.24
C GLN A 134 -28.15 1.01 -3.51
N GLY A 135 -28.99 -0.02 -3.69
CA GLY A 135 -28.55 -1.37 -4.03
C GLY A 135 -27.85 -1.42 -5.39
N LYS A 136 -28.33 -0.64 -6.37
CA LYS A 136 -27.71 -0.52 -7.70
C LYS A 136 -26.30 0.08 -7.62
N ILE A 137 -26.11 1.17 -6.87
CA ILE A 137 -24.79 1.81 -6.72
C ILE A 137 -23.77 0.84 -6.10
N ARG A 138 -24.17 0.08 -5.08
CA ARG A 138 -23.30 -0.92 -4.43
C ARG A 138 -22.90 -2.05 -5.39
N LEU A 139 -23.86 -2.56 -6.17
CA LEU A 139 -23.61 -3.60 -7.16
C LEU A 139 -22.69 -3.10 -8.28
N VAL A 140 -22.92 -1.89 -8.77
CA VAL A 140 -22.05 -1.25 -9.78
C VAL A 140 -20.62 -1.12 -9.25
N ARG A 141 -20.43 -0.63 -8.01
CA ARG A 141 -19.10 -0.54 -7.38
C ARG A 141 -18.41 -1.90 -7.27
N LEU A 142 -19.14 -2.95 -6.87
CA LEU A 142 -18.61 -4.31 -6.80
C LEU A 142 -18.13 -4.82 -8.16
N ILE A 143 -18.96 -4.67 -9.20
CA ILE A 143 -18.62 -5.10 -10.56
C ILE A 143 -17.37 -4.37 -11.06
N PHE A 144 -17.33 -3.04 -10.95
CA PHE A 144 -16.16 -2.27 -11.38
C PHE A 144 -14.89 -2.68 -10.62
N THR A 145 -14.97 -2.80 -9.29
CA THR A 145 -13.81 -3.19 -8.47
C THR A 145 -13.25 -4.55 -8.90
N ILE A 146 -14.11 -5.55 -9.12
CA ILE A 146 -13.68 -6.89 -9.56
C ILE A 146 -13.06 -6.82 -10.96
N VAL A 147 -13.72 -6.15 -11.91
CA VAL A 147 -13.23 -6.05 -13.30
C VAL A 147 -11.86 -5.38 -13.34
N PHE A 148 -11.70 -4.23 -12.67
CA PHE A 148 -10.42 -3.53 -12.63
C PHE A 148 -9.33 -4.35 -11.93
N ASN A 149 -9.64 -4.98 -10.80
CA ASN A 149 -8.65 -5.80 -10.08
C ASN A 149 -8.19 -7.00 -10.90
N VAL A 150 -9.10 -7.69 -11.61
CA VAL A 150 -8.74 -8.77 -12.54
C VAL A 150 -7.84 -8.26 -13.67
N CYS A 151 -8.09 -7.06 -14.19
CA CYS A 151 -7.22 -6.42 -15.18
C CYS A 151 -5.84 -6.01 -14.63
N PHE A 152 -5.75 -5.62 -13.35
CA PHE A 152 -4.47 -5.21 -12.74
C PHE A 152 -3.49 -6.37 -12.52
N ILE A 153 -3.97 -7.58 -12.23
CA ILE A 153 -3.10 -8.74 -11.98
C ILE A 153 -2.10 -8.99 -13.11
N PRO A 154 -2.52 -9.19 -14.38
CA PRO A 154 -1.58 -9.45 -15.47
C PRO A 154 -0.65 -8.26 -15.73
N LEU A 155 -1.15 -7.02 -15.65
CA LEU A 155 -0.33 -5.82 -15.85
C LEU A 155 0.76 -5.71 -14.77
N ALA A 156 0.41 -5.91 -13.50
CA ALA A 156 1.35 -5.91 -12.40
C ALA A 156 2.44 -6.99 -12.59
N ILE A 157 2.06 -8.20 -13.02
CA ILE A 157 3.04 -9.28 -13.29
C ILE A 157 4.00 -8.89 -14.42
N ILE A 158 3.50 -8.27 -15.50
CA ILE A 158 4.33 -7.81 -16.62
C ILE A 158 5.32 -6.74 -16.14
N VAL A 159 4.86 -5.74 -15.39
CA VAL A 159 5.72 -4.67 -14.83
C VAL A 159 6.77 -5.25 -13.89
N ILE A 160 6.39 -6.17 -12.98
CA ILE A 160 7.32 -6.83 -12.06
C ILE A 160 8.39 -7.63 -12.82
N LYS A 161 8.00 -8.41 -13.84
CA LYS A 161 8.93 -9.20 -14.64
C LYS A 161 9.92 -8.32 -15.40
N ASP A 162 9.45 -7.17 -15.89
CA ASP A 162 10.31 -6.24 -16.60
C ASP A 162 11.29 -5.54 -15.65
N TYR A 163 10.84 -5.11 -14.48
CA TYR A 163 11.71 -4.53 -13.44
C TYR A 163 12.76 -5.52 -12.93
N GLN A 164 12.45 -6.82 -12.90
CA GLN A 164 13.45 -7.86 -12.60
C GLN A 164 14.46 -8.07 -13.73
N ARG A 165 14.06 -7.83 -14.98
CA ARG A 165 14.93 -7.98 -16.16
C ARG A 165 15.85 -6.79 -16.37
N ASP A 166 15.38 -5.59 -16.02
CA ASP A 166 16.07 -4.33 -16.27
C ASP A 166 17.50 -4.35 -15.72
N GLU A 167 18.41 -3.97 -16.60
CA GLU A 167 19.86 -3.99 -16.37
C GLU A 167 20.29 -3.09 -15.22
N PHE A 168 19.49 -2.10 -14.83
CA PHE A 168 19.82 -1.21 -13.72
C PHE A 168 19.89 -1.97 -12.39
N SER A 169 18.94 -2.87 -12.14
CA SER A 169 18.98 -3.77 -10.97
C SER A 169 20.23 -4.67 -11.04
N LYS A 170 20.54 -5.23 -12.21
CA LYS A 170 21.71 -6.09 -12.40
C LYS A 170 23.05 -5.34 -12.29
N ARG A 171 23.12 -4.08 -12.73
CA ARG A 171 24.32 -3.22 -12.68
C ARG A 171 24.56 -2.72 -11.25
N LEU A 172 23.51 -2.28 -10.55
CA LEU A 172 23.59 -1.82 -9.16
C LEU A 172 23.97 -2.98 -8.23
N PHE A 173 23.37 -4.16 -8.40
CA PHE A 173 23.68 -5.35 -7.59
C PHE A 173 24.90 -6.13 -8.05
N GLY A 174 25.34 -5.97 -9.30
CA GLY A 174 26.55 -6.59 -9.85
C GLY A 174 27.83 -5.93 -9.36
N ALA A 175 27.78 -4.63 -9.03
CA ALA A 175 28.91 -3.90 -8.46
C ALA A 175 29.22 -4.31 -7.01
N PHE A 176 28.21 -4.70 -6.23
CA PHE A 176 28.36 -5.06 -4.81
C PHE A 176 27.52 -6.31 -4.45
N PRO A 177 28.05 -7.53 -4.68
CA PRO A 177 27.30 -8.76 -4.42
C PRO A 177 26.94 -8.93 -2.93
N THR A 178 27.75 -8.37 -2.02
CA THR A 178 27.52 -8.41 -0.56
C THR A 178 26.34 -7.55 -0.10
N ALA A 179 26.01 -6.46 -0.80
CA ALA A 179 24.91 -5.56 -0.45
C ALA A 179 23.54 -6.01 -0.97
N ARG A 180 23.49 -7.07 -1.80
CA ARG A 180 22.25 -7.50 -2.48
C ARG A 180 21.21 -8.13 -1.56
N LEU A 181 21.65 -9.01 -0.66
CA LEU A 181 20.78 -9.67 0.32
C LEU A 181 20.13 -8.68 1.29
N PRO A 182 20.89 -7.79 1.96
CA PRO A 182 20.29 -6.89 2.94
C PRO A 182 19.33 -5.88 2.32
N LEU A 183 19.61 -5.38 1.11
CA LEU A 183 18.69 -4.46 0.43
C LEU A 183 17.38 -5.13 0.02
N LYS A 184 17.41 -6.40 -0.41
CA LYS A 184 16.18 -7.17 -0.69
C LYS A 184 15.34 -7.36 0.57
N ILE A 185 16.00 -7.75 1.65
CA ILE A 185 15.37 -7.94 2.96
C ILE A 185 14.74 -6.63 3.45
N TYR A 186 15.49 -5.52 3.39
CA TYR A 186 14.98 -4.17 3.70
C TYR A 186 13.74 -3.81 2.88
N SER A 187 13.78 -4.07 1.57
CA SER A 187 12.67 -3.73 0.67
C SER A 187 11.40 -4.51 1.02
N ILE A 188 11.54 -5.80 1.34
CA ILE A 188 10.42 -6.63 1.82
C ILE A 188 9.89 -6.09 3.15
N PHE A 189 10.77 -5.68 4.06
CA PHE A 189 10.37 -5.11 5.34
C PHE A 189 9.60 -3.79 5.18
N ASP A 190 10.09 -2.86 4.35
CA ASP A 190 9.38 -1.61 4.03
C ASP A 190 7.98 -1.91 3.45
N CYS A 191 7.87 -2.90 2.56
CA CYS A 191 6.60 -3.36 2.00
C CYS A 191 5.61 -3.81 3.09
N VAL A 192 6.03 -4.73 3.96
CA VAL A 192 5.14 -5.29 4.98
C VAL A 192 4.77 -4.23 6.01
N ALA A 193 5.69 -3.36 6.40
CA ALA A 193 5.41 -2.26 7.33
C ALA A 193 4.33 -1.31 6.80
N ARG A 194 4.39 -0.95 5.51
CA ARG A 194 3.38 -0.09 4.86
C ARG A 194 2.01 -0.77 4.77
N VAL A 195 1.97 -2.04 4.36
CA VAL A 195 0.73 -2.82 4.30
C VAL A 195 0.14 -3.02 5.70
N SER A 196 0.97 -3.31 6.69
CA SER A 196 0.55 -3.44 8.08
C SER A 196 -0.05 -2.14 8.60
N THR A 197 0.57 -0.99 8.30
CA THR A 197 0.03 0.33 8.72
C THR A 197 -1.31 0.62 8.08
N MET A 198 -1.46 0.30 6.79
CA MET A 198 -2.75 0.41 6.10
C MET A 198 -3.82 -0.44 6.80
N LEU A 199 -3.51 -1.70 7.13
CA LEU A 199 -4.44 -2.60 7.84
C LEU A 199 -4.77 -2.08 9.25
N SER A 200 -3.79 -1.57 9.99
CA SER A 200 -3.99 -0.97 11.32
C SER A 200 -4.92 0.24 11.25
N ILE A 201 -4.74 1.13 10.27
CA ILE A 201 -5.62 2.29 10.07
C ILE A 201 -7.04 1.82 9.71
N SER A 202 -7.18 0.86 8.79
CA SER A 202 -8.49 0.33 8.42
C SER A 202 -9.23 -0.32 9.60
N SER A 203 -8.52 -1.05 10.45
CA SER A 203 -9.10 -1.65 11.66
C SER A 203 -9.46 -0.60 12.72
N LEU A 204 -8.63 0.43 12.90
CA LEU A 204 -8.96 1.55 13.80
C LEU A 204 -10.21 2.29 13.33
N LEU A 205 -10.37 2.50 12.03
CA LEU A 205 -11.58 3.10 11.44
C LEU A 205 -12.82 2.23 11.67
N LEU A 206 -12.69 0.90 11.58
CA LEU A 206 -13.81 -0.01 11.86
C LEU A 206 -14.23 0.07 13.34
N ASN A 207 -13.25 0.08 14.25
CA ASN A 207 -13.51 0.22 15.68
C ASN A 207 -14.11 1.61 16.02
N LEU A 208 -13.75 2.65 15.26
CA LEU A 208 -14.30 4.00 15.42
C LEU A 208 -15.83 4.04 15.17
N TYR A 209 -16.35 3.11 14.39
CA TYR A 209 -17.77 3.12 14.08
C TYR A 209 -18.63 2.46 15.15
N ASN A 210 -18.15 1.41 15.81
CA ASN A 210 -18.92 0.71 16.85
C ASN A 210 -19.10 1.56 18.14
N PHE A 211 -18.64 2.82 18.16
CA PHE A 211 -18.59 3.72 19.32
C PHE A 211 -19.91 4.18 19.91
N THR A 212 -21.06 3.87 19.32
CA THR A 212 -22.35 4.29 19.88
C THR A 212 -22.71 3.56 21.19
N GLY A 213 -21.95 2.53 21.60
CA GLY A 213 -22.20 1.76 22.83
C GLY A 213 -21.02 1.58 23.79
N TYR A 214 -19.84 2.15 23.54
CA TYR A 214 -18.63 1.85 24.33
C TYR A 214 -18.36 2.83 25.47
N GLU A 215 -17.68 2.31 26.49
CA GLU A 215 -17.23 3.01 27.68
C GLU A 215 -16.16 4.06 27.33
N THR A 216 -16.04 5.11 28.15
CA THR A 216 -15.09 6.22 27.94
C THR A 216 -13.64 5.77 27.71
N VAL A 217 -13.28 4.59 28.21
CA VAL A 217 -11.94 3.99 28.11
C VAL A 217 -11.58 3.61 26.66
N ASP A 218 -12.51 3.01 25.91
CA ASP A 218 -12.25 2.56 24.53
C ASP A 218 -12.03 3.72 23.57
N ARG A 219 -12.74 4.83 23.82
CA ARG A 219 -12.55 6.08 23.08
C ARG A 219 -11.14 6.64 23.29
N VAL A 220 -10.64 6.62 24.53
CA VAL A 220 -9.29 7.09 24.86
C VAL A 220 -8.24 6.18 24.22
N LEU A 221 -8.41 4.86 24.30
CA LEU A 221 -7.51 3.89 23.69
C LEU A 221 -7.38 4.09 22.18
N LEU A 222 -8.47 4.38 21.47
CA LEU A 222 -8.43 4.60 20.02
C LEU A 222 -7.77 5.93 19.65
N ILE A 223 -8.03 7.00 20.38
CA ILE A 223 -7.37 8.30 20.15
C ILE A 223 -5.86 8.18 20.34
N ILE A 224 -5.40 7.37 21.30
CA ILE A 224 -3.97 7.10 21.54
C ILE A 224 -3.41 6.10 20.51
N GLY A 225 -4.22 5.15 20.04
CA GLY A 225 -3.81 4.10 19.11
C GLY A 225 -3.35 4.64 17.75
N ILE A 226 -4.02 5.67 17.22
CA ILE A 226 -3.66 6.31 15.94
C ILE A 226 -2.24 6.93 15.99
N PRO A 227 -1.92 7.87 16.89
CA PRO A 227 -0.58 8.45 16.97
C PRO A 227 0.47 7.41 17.37
N LEU A 228 0.14 6.41 18.21
CA LEU A 228 1.06 5.33 18.52
C LEU A 228 1.41 4.50 17.28
N THR A 229 0.43 4.22 16.42
CA THR A 229 0.66 3.50 15.15
C THR A 229 1.51 4.32 14.18
N LEU A 230 1.29 5.65 14.10
CA LEU A 230 2.14 6.54 13.31
C LEU A 230 3.56 6.62 13.84
N LEU A 231 3.73 6.68 15.17
CA LEU A 231 5.04 6.65 15.83
C LEU A 231 5.73 5.30 15.59
N TRP A 232 4.97 4.20 15.65
CA TRP A 232 5.45 2.86 15.33
C TRP A 232 5.94 2.75 13.89
N LEU A 233 5.19 3.27 12.91
CA LEU A 233 5.66 3.38 11.52
C LEU A 233 6.96 4.21 11.42
N GLY A 234 7.00 5.37 12.07
CA GLY A 234 8.17 6.24 12.08
C GLY A 234 9.42 5.52 12.63
N MET A 235 9.24 4.77 13.73
CA MET A 235 10.29 3.91 14.29
C MET A 235 10.68 2.81 13.32
N GLY A 236 9.74 2.14 12.67
CA GLY A 236 10.02 1.11 11.66
C GLY A 236 10.89 1.65 10.51
N ILE A 237 10.56 2.83 9.98
CA ILE A 237 11.35 3.51 8.95
C ILE A 237 12.73 3.91 9.48
N GLY A 238 12.80 4.43 10.72
CA GLY A 238 14.05 4.81 11.37
C GLY A 238 14.99 3.62 11.60
N MET A 239 14.46 2.51 12.12
CA MET A 239 15.21 1.27 12.34
C MET A 239 15.72 0.69 11.03
N ALA A 240 14.91 0.74 9.99
CA ALA A 240 15.30 0.27 8.67
C ALA A 240 16.49 1.08 8.13
N ARG A 241 16.54 2.41 8.40
CA ARG A 241 17.69 3.27 8.03
C ARG A 241 18.96 3.02 8.84
N LEU A 242 18.84 2.51 10.06
CA LEU A 242 19.98 2.18 10.91
C LEU A 242 20.65 0.84 10.52
N GLU A 243 20.14 0.16 9.49
CA GLU A 243 20.62 -1.14 8.99
C GLU A 243 20.78 -2.22 10.08
N ASN A 244 20.08 -2.09 11.20
CA ASN A 244 20.17 -3.02 12.32
C ASN A 244 19.16 -4.16 12.17
N TYR A 245 19.61 -5.28 11.63
CA TYR A 245 18.78 -6.47 11.36
C TYR A 245 18.06 -7.01 12.60
N ILE A 246 18.69 -6.96 13.77
CA ILE A 246 18.10 -7.48 15.01
C ILE A 246 16.89 -6.64 15.40
N LEU A 247 17.03 -5.32 15.37
CA LEU A 247 15.93 -4.40 15.69
C LEU A 247 14.77 -4.55 14.71
N VAL A 248 15.06 -4.66 13.41
CA VAL A 248 14.03 -4.86 12.38
C VAL A 248 13.27 -6.17 12.61
N CYS A 249 13.97 -7.25 13.01
CA CYS A 249 13.36 -8.53 13.30
C CYS A 249 12.45 -8.47 14.54
N ILE A 250 12.91 -7.82 15.62
CA ILE A 250 12.09 -7.59 16.84
C ILE A 250 10.86 -6.75 16.51
N PHE A 251 11.04 -5.65 15.76
CA PHE A 251 9.96 -4.78 15.33
C PHE A 251 8.89 -5.55 14.54
N TYR A 252 9.32 -6.46 13.67
CA TYR A 252 8.42 -7.29 12.88
C TYR A 252 7.63 -8.28 13.74
N LEU A 253 8.30 -8.97 14.67
CA LEU A 253 7.64 -9.86 15.62
C LEU A 253 6.58 -9.10 16.42
N LEU A 254 6.91 -7.90 16.92
CA LEU A 254 5.93 -7.05 17.60
C LEU A 254 4.77 -6.62 16.69
N SER A 255 5.06 -6.31 15.43
CA SER A 255 4.02 -5.92 14.45
C SER A 255 3.05 -7.07 14.13
N LEU A 256 3.53 -8.31 14.10
CA LEU A 256 2.68 -9.49 13.99
C LEU A 256 1.79 -9.67 15.23
N PHE A 257 2.32 -9.44 16.43
CA PHE A 257 1.51 -9.45 17.66
C PHE A 257 0.44 -8.37 17.63
N GLN A 258 0.74 -7.18 17.10
CA GLN A 258 -0.23 -6.10 16.94
C GLN A 258 -1.37 -6.49 15.99
N LEU A 259 -1.05 -7.13 14.86
CA LEU A 259 -2.06 -7.67 13.94
C LEU A 259 -2.92 -8.75 14.59
N GLY A 260 -2.31 -9.65 15.38
CA GLY A 260 -3.02 -10.67 16.13
C GLY A 260 -3.97 -10.08 17.18
N PHE A 261 -3.52 -9.05 17.91
CA PHE A 261 -4.33 -8.34 18.89
C PHE A 261 -5.51 -7.61 18.23
N LEU A 262 -5.28 -6.93 17.09
CA LEU A 262 -6.34 -6.30 16.31
C LEU A 262 -7.37 -7.32 15.81
N GLY A 263 -6.92 -8.48 15.32
CA GLY A 263 -7.80 -9.57 14.92
C GLY A 263 -8.64 -10.12 16.06
N TYR A 264 -8.07 -10.23 17.26
CA TYR A 264 -8.78 -10.65 18.47
C TYR A 264 -9.84 -9.62 18.90
N SER A 265 -9.47 -8.34 18.95
CA SER A 265 -10.38 -7.24 19.29
C SER A 265 -11.55 -7.08 18.31
N LEU A 266 -11.39 -7.51 17.05
CA LEU A 266 -12.47 -7.52 16.07
C LEU A 266 -13.47 -8.66 16.30
N TYR A 267 -13.06 -9.73 16.98
CA TYR A 267 -13.87 -10.91 17.23
C TYR A 267 -14.66 -10.84 18.53
N THR A 268 -14.09 -10.19 19.56
CA THR A 268 -14.73 -9.95 20.86
C THR A 268 -15.58 -8.69 20.85
#